data_AF-R7WQ98-F1
#
_entry.id   AF-R7WQ98-F1
#
_cell.length_a   1.000
_cell.length_b   1.000
_cell.length_c   1.000
_cell.angle_alpha   90.00
_cell.angle_beta   90.00
_cell.angle_gamma   90.00
#
_symmetry.space_group_name_H-M   'P 1'
#
loop_
_entity.id
_entity.type
_entity.pdbx_description
1 polymer ?
#
loop_
_entity_poly.entity_id
_entity_poly.type
_entity_poly.pdbx_seq_one_letter_code
_entity_poly.pdbx_strand_id
1 'polypeptide(L)' 'MSVGKNSWEHTAVQWTEQARRVCPELAERTARRPDAPHPGCRTLSEAITRAAQEGAIPISDTDPVPRPMVV' A
#
# COMPACT_ATOMS: atom_id res chain seq x y z
N MET A 1 16.81 19.61 5.65
CA MET A 1 16.25 18.30 6.06
C MET A 1 17.10 17.20 5.44
N SER A 2 17.70 16.33 6.26
CA SER A 2 18.48 15.18 5.80
C SER A 2 17.61 13.94 5.88
N VAL A 3 17.48 13.16 4.81
CA VAL A 3 16.73 11.89 4.82
C VAL A 3 17.66 10.77 5.29
N GLY A 4 17.31 10.10 6.38
CA GLY A 4 18.04 8.93 6.88
C GLY A 4 17.82 7.71 5.99
N LYS A 5 18.89 7.10 5.48
CA LYS A 5 18.81 5.81 4.80
C LYS A 5 18.62 4.71 5.83
N ASN A 6 17.41 4.16 5.91
CA ASN A 6 17.09 2.98 6.70
C ASN A 6 17.28 1.72 5.84
N SER A 7 17.73 0.62 6.46
CA SER A 7 17.85 -0.67 5.76
C SER A 7 16.46 -1.21 5.42
N TRP A 8 16.38 -2.08 4.41
CA TRP A 8 15.12 -2.69 3.99
C TRP A 8 14.48 -3.52 5.11
N GLU A 9 15.29 -4.20 5.92
CA GLU A 9 14.81 -4.98 7.08
C GLU A 9 14.13 -4.09 8.12
N HIS A 10 14.49 -2.81 8.18
CA HIS A 10 13.89 -1.81 9.07
C HIS A 10 12.71 -1.04 8.46
N THR A 11 12.44 -1.18 7.16
CA THR A 11 11.33 -0.50 6.47
C THR A 11 10.33 -1.45 5.82
N ALA A 12 10.54 -2.76 5.96
CA ALA A 12 9.63 -3.77 5.44
C ALA A 12 8.26 -3.66 6.12
N VAL A 13 7.21 -3.62 5.30
CA VAL A 13 5.81 -3.62 5.77
C VAL A 13 5.54 -4.92 6.52
N GLN A 14 5.13 -4.80 7.78
CA GLN A 14 4.80 -5.92 8.63
C GLN A 14 3.30 -6.23 8.50
N TRP A 15 2.98 -7.30 7.78
CA TRP A 15 1.60 -7.75 7.60
C TRP A 15 1.11 -8.57 8.79
N THR A 16 -0.06 -8.22 9.33
CA THR A 16 -0.75 -8.97 10.38
C THR A 16 -1.22 -10.33 9.87
N GLU A 17 -1.48 -11.26 10.80
CA GLU A 17 -2.00 -12.59 10.45
C GLU A 17 -3.36 -12.51 9.75
N GLN A 18 -4.26 -11.63 10.20
CA GLN A 18 -5.55 -11.39 9.57
C GLN A 18 -5.39 -10.93 8.12
N ALA A 19 -4.47 -10.00 7.85
CA ALA A 19 -4.21 -9.54 6.48
C ALA A 19 -3.72 -10.69 5.58
N ARG A 20 -2.86 -11.57 6.09
CA ARG A 20 -2.38 -12.75 5.35
C ARG A 20 -3.48 -13.79 5.08
N ARG A 21 -4.47 -13.91 5.99
CA ARG A 21 -5.62 -14.81 5.79
C ARG A 21 -6.59 -14.30 4.73
N VAL A 22 -6.80 -12.98 4.66
CA VAL A 22 -7.73 -12.36 3.69
C VAL A 22 -7.10 -12.16 2.31
N CYS A 23 -5.77 -12.03 2.26
CA CYS A 23 -4.99 -11.83 1.04
C CYS A 23 -3.93 -12.94 0.89
N PRO A 24 -4.29 -14.11 0.31
CA PRO A 24 -3.36 -15.22 0.13
C PRO A 24 -2.13 -14.85 -0.71
N GLU A 25 -2.24 -13.86 -1.61
CA GLU A 25 -1.13 -13.33 -2.42
C GLU A 25 0.00 -12.77 -1.55
N LEU A 26 -0.31 -12.29 -0.34
CA LEU A 26 0.66 -11.80 0.64
C LEU A 26 1.33 -12.95 1.41
N ALA A 27 0.69 -14.12 1.49
CA ALA A 27 1.21 -15.30 2.18
C ALA A 27 2.22 -16.07 1.30
N GLU A 28 2.10 -16.02 -0.03
CA GLU A 28 3.00 -16.67 -0.99
C GLU A 28 4.43 -16.08 -1.03
N ARG A 29 4.70 -15.04 -0.23
CA ARG A 29 5.97 -14.30 -0.16
C ARG A 29 7.19 -15.20 0.06
N THR A 30 7.04 -16.32 0.75
CA THR A 30 8.16 -17.21 1.13
C THR A 30 8.95 -17.74 -0.08
N ALA A 31 8.39 -17.72 -1.29
CA ALA A 31 9.02 -18.24 -2.50
C ALA A 31 9.61 -17.17 -3.46
N ARG A 32 9.47 -15.86 -3.18
CA ARG A 32 9.89 -14.79 -4.09
C ARG A 32 11.16 -14.07 -3.64
N ARG A 33 11.90 -13.49 -4.61
CA ARG A 33 13.11 -12.71 -4.28
C ARG A 33 12.75 -11.50 -3.41
N PRO A 34 13.62 -11.09 -2.47
CA PRO A 34 13.37 -9.96 -1.57
C PRO A 34 13.09 -8.63 -2.29
N ASP A 35 13.61 -8.46 -3.51
CA ASP A 35 13.47 -7.28 -4.36
C ASP A 35 12.24 -7.30 -5.27
N ALA A 36 11.50 -8.41 -5.33
CA ALA A 36 10.36 -8.52 -6.23
C ALA A 36 9.17 -7.67 -5.73
N PRO A 37 8.51 -6.90 -6.62
CA PRO A 37 7.28 -6.19 -6.27
C PRO A 37 6.24 -7.15 -5.69
N HIS A 38 5.55 -6.71 -4.63
CA HIS A 38 4.45 -7.49 -4.08
C HIS A 38 3.33 -7.62 -5.12
N PRO A 39 2.82 -8.84 -5.38
CA PRO A 39 1.54 -8.97 -6.06
C PRO A 39 0.50 -8.25 -5.19
N GLY A 40 -0.21 -7.28 -5.77
CA GLY A 40 -1.29 -6.60 -5.06
C GLY A 40 -2.35 -7.60 -4.60
N CYS A 41 -3.02 -7.31 -3.48
CA CYS A 41 -4.16 -8.11 -3.04
C CYS A 41 -5.42 -7.67 -3.80
N ARG A 42 -5.98 -8.54 -4.63
CA ARG A 42 -7.15 -8.18 -5.46
C ARG A 42 -8.35 -7.78 -4.59
N THR A 43 -8.62 -8.57 -3.54
CA THR A 43 -9.71 -8.32 -2.59
C THR A 43 -9.59 -6.94 -1.95
N LEU A 44 -8.38 -6.51 -1.61
CA LEU A 44 -8.13 -5.20 -1.02
C LEU A 44 -8.41 -4.08 -2.02
N SER A 45 -7.93 -4.21 -3.26
CA SER A 45 -8.18 -3.22 -4.32
C SER A 45 -9.68 -3.05 -4.61
N GLU A 46 -10.43 -4.14 -4.65
CA GLU A 46 -11.89 -4.13 -4.84
C GLU A 46 -12.60 -3.47 -3.66
N ALA A 47 -12.19 -3.79 -2.42
CA ALA A 47 -12.76 -3.19 -1.22
C ALA A 47 -12.53 -1.67 -1.15
N ILE A 48 -11.33 -1.20 -1.50
CA ILE A 48 -10.99 0.23 -1.57
C ILE A 48 -11.84 0.92 -2.64
N THR A 49 -11.94 0.33 -3.83
CA THR A 49 -12.74 0.87 -4.93
C THR A 49 -14.21 1.04 -4.51
N ARG A 50 -14.79 0.00 -3.90
CA ARG A 50 -16.16 0.06 -3.40
C ARG A 50 -16.33 1.13 -2.32
N ALA A 51 -15.45 1.16 -1.32
CA ALA A 51 -15.52 2.15 -0.25
C ALA A 51 -15.39 3.60 -0.77
N ALA A 52 -14.58 3.82 -1.81
CA ALA A 52 -14.48 5.11 -2.47
C ALA A 52 -15.78 5.50 -3.17
N GLN A 53 -16.40 4.56 -3.90
CA GLN A 53 -17.68 4.77 -4.59
C GLN A 53 -18.83 5.03 -3.61
N GLU A 54 -18.80 4.38 -2.45
CA GLU A 54 -19.78 4.56 -1.37
C GLU A 54 -19.54 5.84 -0.54
N GLY A 55 -18.44 6.56 -0.76
CA GLY A 55 -18.07 7.72 0.04
C GLY A 55 -17.65 7.40 1.47
N ALA A 56 -17.27 6.14 1.75
CA ALA A 56 -16.89 5.67 3.08
C ALA A 56 -15.43 6.01 3.46
N ILE A 57 -14.63 6.51 2.51
CA ILE A 57 -13.25 6.93 2.75
C ILE A 57 -13.22 8.42 3.08
N PRO A 58 -12.84 8.83 4.31
CA PRO A 58 -12.75 10.25 4.67
C PRO A 58 -11.58 10.92 3.95
N ILE A 59 -11.79 12.17 3.53
CA ILE A 59 -10.74 13.01 2.96
C ILE A 59 -9.97 13.66 4.11
N SER A 60 -8.71 13.29 4.28
CA SER A 60 -7.85 13.85 5.34
C SER A 60 -7.33 15.25 5.04
N ASP A 61 -7.18 15.58 3.75
CA ASP A 61 -6.68 16.87 3.27
C ASP A 61 -7.60 17.36 2.15
N THR A 62 -8.24 18.50 2.38
CA THR A 62 -9.16 19.12 1.42
C THR A 62 -8.49 20.15 0.55
N ASP A 63 -7.22 20.49 0.81
CA ASP A 63 -6.50 21.43 -0.02
C ASP A 63 -6.28 20.85 -1.43
N PRO A 64 -6.46 21.67 -2.47
CA PRO A 64 -6.26 21.20 -3.83
C PRO A 64 -4.80 20.85 -4.07
N VAL A 65 -4.55 19.64 -4.60
CA VAL A 65 -3.21 19.20 -4.99
C VAL A 65 -2.62 20.20 -6.00
N PRO A 66 -1.46 20.82 -5.72
CA PRO A 66 -0.83 21.76 -6.64
C PRO A 66 -0.56 21.09 -7.99
N ARG A 67 -0.99 21.73 -9.07
CA ARG A 67 -0.72 21.24 -10.42
C ARG A 67 0.78 21.40 -10.70
N PRO A 68 1.46 20.41 -11.30
CA PRO A 68 2.85 20.58 -11.71
C PRO A 68 2.93 21.76 -12.69
N MET A 69 3.88 22.67 -12.44
CA MET A 69 4.22 23.71 -13.41
C MET A 69 4.91 23.03 -14.59
N VAL A 70 4.22 22.93 -15.72
CA VAL A 70 4.83 22.54 -16.99
C VAL A 70 5.46 23.81 -17.55
N VAL A 71 6.80 23.88 -17.49
CA VAL A 71 7.61 24.97 -18.08
C VAL A 71 8.01 24.57 -19.49
#